data_AF-A0A8J4R8N9-F1
#
_entry.id   AF-A0A8J4R8N9-F1
#
_cell.length_a   1.000
_cell.length_b   1.000
_cell.length_c   1.000
_cell.angle_alpha   90.00
_cell.angle_beta   90.00
_cell.angle_gamma   90.00
#
_symmetry.space_group_name_H-M   'P 1'
#
loop_
_entity.id
_entity.type
_entity.pdbx_description
1 polymer ?
#
loop_
_entity_poly.entity_id
_entity_poly.type
_entity_poly.pdbx_seq_one_letter_code
_entity_poly.pdbx_strand_id
1 'polypeptide(L)'
;MHRSGLKLNTYALGSVLKACCTNFMDSNQHGKALHTFSVKLGLDLDDVVATALLDMYAKTGDLVDAIQLFKLMSNQSVIIYNAMIAGFLQGSVEDGVKCFALTPKLDIVSWTSILSGYVQNRHFGCALALFYELLSSGRKPDEFIISSMLGACSNLASPRSGQQIQGYAIKTEMDNPDVVSWSVMITSNAHHGCARKALRLFELMKGYGIAPNRITFLGVLTACSHGGLVKEGLRYFESMKKDKSMTVNVRHCACIVDLLGRAGKLVDAENFILNSGFEEDPVMWRALLSACRVYKDTVTGKRVAERVIDLDPQGSASYVLLYNIYNDAGINLPATKIRELMNDRGVKKEPGLSWIEVGNKVHCFVVGDCSHPMSQVIYARLEQMMKRMEKLGYIEGRPISSISEPKLNASTVMNYHSEKLAVTYGILCLPASAPVRVMKNLRVCQDCHTMMKFLSRVEKREIILRDSIRFHHFREGTCSCGDYW
;
A
#
# COMPACT_ATOMS: atom_id res chain seq x y z
N MET A 1 25.16 38.68 8.86
CA MET A 1 25.67 39.11 7.54
C MET A 1 25.09 40.46 7.13
N HIS A 2 23.81 40.56 6.74
CA HIS A 2 23.22 41.82 6.26
C HIS A 2 23.26 42.97 7.29
N ARG A 3 22.90 42.70 8.56
CA ARG A 3 23.02 43.67 9.67
C ARG A 3 24.45 44.11 9.99
N SER A 4 25.45 43.37 9.50
CA SER A 4 26.87 43.64 9.68
C SER A 4 27.49 44.37 8.48
N GLY A 5 26.67 44.87 7.53
CA GLY A 5 27.11 45.60 6.35
C GLY A 5 27.69 44.74 5.22
N LEU A 6 27.71 43.42 5.36
CA LEU A 6 28.20 42.52 4.32
C LEU A 6 27.15 42.37 3.21
N LYS A 7 27.54 42.70 1.97
CA LYS A 7 26.71 42.43 0.78
C LYS A 7 26.55 40.91 0.60
N LEU A 8 25.30 40.47 0.48
CA LEU A 8 25.00 39.10 0.08
C LEU A 8 25.37 38.96 -1.40
N ASN A 9 26.23 37.99 -1.71
CA ASN A 9 26.56 37.60 -3.08
C ASN A 9 25.63 36.45 -3.54
N THR A 10 25.74 36.07 -4.80
CA THR A 10 24.93 35.02 -5.44
C THR A 10 24.97 33.69 -4.68
N TYR A 11 26.15 33.27 -4.22
CA TYR A 11 26.32 32.04 -3.44
C TYR A 11 25.65 32.09 -2.06
N ALA A 12 25.75 33.22 -1.34
CA ALA A 12 25.11 33.40 -0.05
C ALA A 12 23.58 33.42 -0.20
N LEU A 13 23.06 34.13 -1.20
CA LEU A 13 21.64 34.17 -1.54
C LEU A 13 21.10 32.78 -1.94
N GLY A 14 21.79 32.07 -2.82
CA GLY A 14 21.42 30.71 -3.22
C GLY A 14 21.38 29.75 -2.03
N SER A 15 22.35 29.85 -1.10
CA SER A 15 22.37 29.02 0.11
C SER A 15 21.21 29.32 1.05
N VAL A 16 20.86 30.60 1.25
CA VAL A 16 19.71 31.01 2.09
C VAL A 16 18.40 30.56 1.47
N LEU A 17 18.22 30.73 0.15
CA LEU A 17 17.03 30.26 -0.57
C LEU A 17 16.84 28.75 -0.46
N LYS A 18 17.93 27.98 -0.55
CA LYS A 18 17.90 26.52 -0.38
C LYS A 18 17.50 26.12 1.05
N ALA A 19 17.91 26.88 2.06
CA ALA A 19 17.47 26.68 3.44
C ALA A 19 15.98 27.01 3.66
N CYS A 20 15.43 27.97 2.91
CA CYS A 20 13.98 28.23 2.92
C CYS A 20 13.15 27.07 2.39
N CYS A 21 13.76 26.15 1.63
CA CYS A 21 13.09 24.94 1.13
C CYS A 21 12.90 23.85 2.21
N THR A 22 13.59 23.94 3.36
CA THR A 22 13.53 22.94 4.43
C THR A 22 12.62 23.40 5.57
N ASN A 23 11.35 22.98 5.55
CA ASN A 23 10.39 22.92 6.68
C ASN A 23 10.41 24.10 7.68
N PHE A 24 10.11 25.31 7.21
CA PHE A 24 9.64 26.41 8.07
C PHE A 24 8.14 26.66 7.84
N MET A 25 7.39 26.94 8.90
CA MET A 25 6.13 27.68 8.75
C MET A 25 6.46 29.02 8.08
N ASP A 26 5.65 29.45 7.10
CA ASP A 26 5.85 30.65 6.27
C ASP A 26 7.05 30.63 5.29
N SER A 27 7.51 29.44 4.86
CA SER A 27 8.59 29.29 3.87
C SER A 27 8.34 30.07 2.57
N ASN A 28 7.10 30.07 2.07
CA ASN A 28 6.73 30.80 0.85
C ASN A 28 6.85 32.32 1.03
N GLN A 29 6.41 32.87 2.17
CA GLN A 29 6.48 34.31 2.44
C GLN A 29 7.93 34.80 2.55
N HIS A 30 8.79 34.04 3.24
CA HIS A 30 10.23 34.33 3.32
C HIS A 30 10.91 34.18 1.95
N GLY A 31 10.55 33.15 1.18
CA GLY A 31 11.02 32.94 -0.19
C GLY A 31 10.70 34.12 -1.11
N LYS A 32 9.46 34.63 -1.07
CA LYS A 32 9.05 35.82 -1.84
C LYS A 32 9.77 37.09 -1.38
N ALA A 33 10.02 37.25 -0.09
CA ALA A 33 10.80 38.37 0.43
C ALA A 33 12.25 38.33 -0.06
N LEU A 34 12.87 37.14 -0.08
CA LEU A 34 14.20 36.93 -0.63
C LEU A 34 14.24 37.13 -2.14
N HIS A 35 13.23 36.68 -2.89
CA HIS A 35 13.11 36.95 -4.32
C HIS A 35 13.06 38.46 -4.58
N THR A 36 12.20 39.19 -3.87
CA THR A 36 12.12 40.65 -3.96
C THR A 36 13.47 41.32 -3.67
N PHE A 37 14.23 40.78 -2.71
CA PHE A 37 15.58 41.26 -2.41
C PHE A 37 16.58 40.95 -3.53
N SER A 38 16.53 39.75 -4.13
CA SER A 38 17.33 39.39 -5.31
C SER A 38 17.09 40.34 -6.48
N VAL A 39 15.82 40.68 -6.75
CA VAL A 39 15.43 41.66 -7.79
C VAL A 39 16.04 43.04 -7.51
N LYS A 40 15.98 43.51 -6.25
CA LYS A 40 16.59 44.78 -5.85
C LYS A 40 18.11 44.81 -6.02
N LEU A 41 18.76 43.65 -5.97
CA LEU A 41 20.20 43.52 -6.21
C LEU A 41 20.54 43.27 -7.68
N GLY A 42 19.55 43.07 -8.55
CA GLY A 42 19.74 42.66 -9.95
C GLY A 42 20.35 41.27 -10.11
N LEU A 43 20.10 40.39 -9.12
CA LEU A 43 20.65 39.03 -9.07
C LEU A 43 19.57 37.95 -9.30
N ASP A 44 18.32 38.34 -9.55
CA ASP A 44 17.18 37.43 -9.73
C ASP A 44 17.29 36.52 -10.96
N LEU A 45 18.03 36.94 -11.99
CA LEU A 45 18.32 36.15 -13.18
C LEU A 45 19.75 35.58 -13.22
N ASP A 46 20.52 35.72 -12.15
CA ASP A 46 21.79 34.99 -12.01
C ASP A 46 21.52 33.48 -11.93
N ASP A 47 22.27 32.67 -12.68
CA ASP A 47 22.01 31.23 -12.82
C ASP A 47 21.88 30.50 -11.47
N VAL A 48 22.69 30.86 -10.47
CA VAL A 48 22.67 30.22 -9.14
C VAL A 48 21.43 30.65 -8.36
N VAL A 49 21.14 31.95 -8.35
CA VAL A 49 20.01 32.51 -7.59
C VAL A 49 18.68 32.13 -8.23
N ALA A 50 18.56 32.25 -9.55
CA ALA A 50 17.36 31.89 -10.31
C ALA A 50 17.04 30.39 -10.17
N THR A 51 18.05 29.52 -10.22
CA THR A 51 17.85 28.07 -9.97
C THR A 51 17.36 27.81 -8.55
N ALA A 52 17.92 28.49 -7.54
CA ALA A 52 17.51 28.34 -6.15
C ALA A 52 16.10 28.90 -5.89
N LEU A 53 15.73 30.02 -6.52
CA LEU A 53 14.39 30.60 -6.49
C LEU A 53 13.37 29.65 -7.11
N LEU A 54 13.69 29.07 -8.27
CA LEU A 54 12.82 28.12 -8.96
C LEU A 54 12.59 26.86 -8.13
N ASP A 55 13.65 26.27 -7.55
CA ASP A 55 13.54 25.10 -6.65
C ASP A 55 12.68 25.44 -5.40
N MET A 56 12.83 26.64 -4.86
CA MET A 56 12.03 27.12 -3.73
C MET A 56 10.54 27.26 -4.09
N TYR A 57 10.22 27.92 -5.21
CA TYR A 57 8.83 28.07 -5.66
C TYR A 57 8.19 26.73 -6.01
N ALA A 58 8.92 25.85 -6.72
CA ALA A 58 8.47 24.52 -7.07
C ALA A 58 8.16 23.68 -5.81
N LYS A 59 9.01 23.72 -4.77
CA LYS A 59 8.82 22.96 -3.52
C LYS A 59 7.77 23.52 -2.58
N THR A 60 7.49 24.82 -2.67
CA THR A 60 6.43 25.47 -1.87
C THR A 60 5.06 25.43 -2.56
N GLY A 61 4.98 24.85 -3.76
CA GLY A 61 3.74 24.67 -4.52
C GLY A 61 3.31 25.90 -5.31
N ASP A 62 4.10 26.99 -5.34
CA ASP A 62 3.80 28.18 -6.12
C ASP A 62 4.30 28.03 -7.57
N LEU A 63 3.60 27.16 -8.31
CA LEU A 63 3.98 26.83 -9.68
C LEU A 63 3.83 28.03 -10.64
N VAL A 64 3.02 29.03 -10.31
CA VAL A 64 2.82 30.22 -11.16
C VAL A 64 4.11 31.03 -11.21
N ASP A 65 4.65 31.39 -10.05
CA ASP A 65 5.90 32.13 -9.95
C ASP A 65 7.08 31.30 -10.49
N ALA A 66 7.10 29.98 -10.25
CA ALA A 66 8.11 29.07 -10.79
C ALA A 66 8.14 29.05 -12.34
N ILE A 67 6.97 28.92 -12.99
CA ILE A 67 6.86 28.91 -14.45
C ILE A 67 7.26 30.28 -15.03
N GLN A 68 6.89 31.37 -14.37
CA GLN A 68 7.26 32.71 -14.83
C GLN A 68 8.77 32.90 -14.80
N LEU A 69 9.43 32.49 -13.70
CA LEU A 69 10.88 32.55 -13.58
C LEU A 69 11.55 31.66 -14.63
N PHE A 70 11.06 30.42 -14.82
CA PHE A 70 11.57 29.48 -15.83
C PHE A 70 11.61 30.07 -17.24
N LYS A 71 10.56 30.82 -17.63
CA LYS A 71 10.47 31.48 -18.94
C LYS A 71 11.46 32.64 -19.12
N LEU A 72 11.91 33.26 -18.02
CA LEU A 72 12.83 34.39 -18.05
C LEU A 72 14.30 33.96 -18.01
N MET A 73 14.58 32.72 -17.62
CA MET A 73 15.93 32.18 -17.55
C MET A 73 16.50 31.93 -18.97
N SER A 74 17.67 32.50 -19.23
CA SER A 74 18.39 32.35 -20.52
C SER A 74 19.02 30.97 -20.70
N ASN A 75 19.36 30.28 -19.61
CA ASN A 75 20.01 28.98 -19.61
C ASN A 75 19.14 27.92 -18.92
N GLN A 76 18.27 27.25 -19.68
CA GLN A 76 17.42 26.16 -19.19
C GLN A 76 18.19 24.83 -19.15
N SER A 77 19.11 24.72 -18.20
CA SER A 77 19.86 23.49 -17.94
C SER A 77 18.96 22.33 -17.46
N VAL A 78 19.45 21.09 -17.56
CA VAL A 78 18.75 19.90 -17.06
C VAL A 78 18.38 19.99 -15.58
N ILE A 79 19.17 20.71 -14.77
CA ILE A 79 18.90 20.94 -13.35
C ILE A 79 17.60 21.70 -13.14
N ILE A 80 17.33 22.69 -13.98
CA ILE A 80 16.13 23.54 -13.91
C ILE A 80 14.91 22.73 -14.34
N TYR A 81 15.02 21.94 -15.41
CA TYR A 81 13.96 21.01 -15.81
C TYR A 81 13.67 19.99 -14.70
N ASN A 82 14.68 19.44 -14.03
CA ASN A 82 14.51 18.50 -12.92
C ASN A 82 13.74 19.12 -11.74
N ALA A 83 13.98 20.39 -11.42
CA ALA A 83 13.23 21.11 -10.40
C ALA A 83 11.77 21.37 -10.83
N MET A 84 11.54 21.75 -12.10
CA MET A 84 10.19 21.91 -12.65
C MET A 84 9.40 20.60 -12.67
N ILE A 85 10.02 19.48 -13.09
CA ILE A 85 9.41 18.15 -13.06
C ILE A 85 8.97 17.82 -11.64
N ALA A 86 9.85 17.98 -10.65
CA ALA A 86 9.52 17.70 -9.25
C ALA A 86 8.37 18.59 -8.73
N GLY A 87 8.37 19.88 -9.08
CA GLY A 87 7.31 20.81 -8.71
C GLY A 87 5.96 20.46 -9.34
N PHE A 88 5.93 20.19 -10.65
CA PHE A 88 4.71 19.78 -11.33
C PHE A 88 4.11 18.51 -10.74
N LEU A 89 4.94 17.52 -10.41
CA LEU A 89 4.50 16.25 -9.83
C LEU A 89 3.84 16.38 -8.44
N GLN A 90 3.98 17.52 -7.76
CA GLN A 90 3.23 17.79 -6.52
C GLN A 90 1.77 18.18 -6.78
N GLY A 91 1.44 18.70 -7.97
CA GLY A 91 0.09 19.15 -8.34
C GLY A 91 -0.53 18.32 -9.46
N SER A 92 0.17 18.20 -10.59
CA SER A 92 -0.31 17.58 -11.82
C SER A 92 0.75 16.63 -12.39
N VAL A 93 0.46 15.32 -12.30
CA VAL A 93 1.34 14.30 -12.86
C VAL A 93 1.51 14.49 -14.37
N GLU A 94 0.44 14.88 -15.06
CA GLU A 94 0.45 15.11 -16.51
C GLU A 94 1.41 16.23 -16.92
N ASP A 95 1.43 17.34 -16.19
CA ASP A 95 2.33 18.45 -16.49
C ASP A 95 3.79 18.12 -16.17
N GLY A 96 4.02 17.29 -15.14
CA GLY A 96 5.33 16.73 -14.85
C GLY A 96 5.84 15.85 -16.01
N VAL A 97 4.98 15.02 -16.59
CA VAL A 97 5.30 14.17 -17.75
C VAL A 97 5.57 15.02 -19.00
N LYS A 98 4.76 16.06 -19.25
CA LYS A 98 5.01 16.99 -20.36
C LYS A 98 6.37 17.69 -20.20
N CYS A 99 6.69 18.16 -18.99
CA CYS A 99 7.97 18.80 -18.70
C CYS A 99 9.15 17.84 -18.89
N PHE A 100 9.01 16.58 -18.47
CA PHE A 100 9.99 15.53 -18.71
C PHE A 100 10.22 15.29 -20.20
N ALA A 101 9.15 15.18 -20.99
CA ALA A 101 9.23 14.99 -22.44
C ALA A 101 9.87 16.18 -23.17
N LEU A 102 9.71 17.40 -22.64
CA LEU A 102 10.31 18.63 -23.18
C LEU A 102 11.78 18.82 -22.78
N THR A 103 12.34 17.95 -21.93
CA THR A 103 13.70 18.14 -21.42
C THR A 103 14.72 17.71 -22.49
N PRO A 104 15.57 18.64 -23.01
CA PRO A 104 16.41 18.37 -24.19
C PRO A 104 17.41 17.23 -24.01
N LYS A 105 17.92 17.06 -22.78
CA LYS A 105 18.86 16.00 -22.43
C LYS A 105 18.57 15.49 -21.02
N LEU A 106 17.89 14.35 -20.96
CA LEU A 106 17.60 13.66 -19.71
C LEU A 106 18.88 13.11 -19.07
N ASP A 107 19.04 13.35 -17.78
CA ASP A 107 20.01 12.69 -16.92
C ASP A 107 19.32 11.72 -15.96
N ILE A 108 20.10 10.96 -15.16
CA ILE A 108 19.52 9.99 -14.24
C ILE A 108 18.60 10.65 -13.21
N VAL A 109 18.89 11.91 -12.83
CA VAL A 109 18.08 12.68 -11.87
C VAL A 109 16.71 13.01 -12.47
N SER A 110 16.62 13.32 -13.77
CA SER A 110 15.34 13.48 -14.47
C SER A 110 14.48 12.23 -14.33
N TRP A 111 15.07 11.05 -14.55
CA TRP A 111 14.39 9.75 -14.40
C TRP A 111 14.00 9.47 -12.94
N THR A 112 14.87 9.76 -11.98
CA THR A 112 14.59 9.60 -10.55
C THR A 112 13.40 10.47 -10.13
N SER A 113 13.33 11.73 -10.57
CA SER A 113 12.23 12.65 -10.26
C SER A 113 10.89 12.15 -10.80
N ILE A 114 10.82 11.79 -12.08
CA ILE A 114 9.57 11.37 -12.71
C ILE A 114 9.09 10.01 -12.15
N LEU A 115 10.00 9.05 -11.94
CA LEU A 115 9.67 7.74 -11.38
C LEU A 115 9.20 7.86 -9.93
N SER A 116 9.89 8.64 -9.11
CA SER A 116 9.50 8.86 -7.72
C SER A 116 8.16 9.61 -7.63
N GLY A 117 7.93 10.61 -8.47
CA GLY A 117 6.66 11.34 -8.49
C GLY A 117 5.49 10.46 -8.95
N TYR A 118 5.67 9.55 -9.91
CA TYR A 118 4.64 8.55 -10.22
C TYR A 118 4.33 7.65 -9.02
N VAL A 119 5.35 7.20 -8.29
CA VAL A 119 5.17 6.35 -7.09
C VAL A 119 4.48 7.11 -5.96
N GLN A 120 4.87 8.36 -5.70
CA GLN A 120 4.25 9.21 -4.69
C GLN A 120 2.77 9.47 -5.00
N ASN A 121 2.44 9.66 -6.27
CA ASN A 121 1.07 9.81 -6.75
C ASN A 121 0.35 8.47 -7.02
N ARG A 122 0.92 7.34 -6.56
CA ARG A 122 0.33 5.98 -6.64
C ARG A 122 0.06 5.46 -8.05
N HIS A 123 0.66 6.06 -9.08
CA HIS A 123 0.64 5.59 -10.47
C HIS A 123 1.73 4.54 -10.70
N PHE A 124 1.70 3.47 -9.90
CA PHE A 124 2.78 2.48 -9.87
C PHE A 124 2.97 1.76 -11.22
N GLY A 125 1.89 1.53 -11.98
CA GLY A 125 1.94 0.90 -13.30
C GLY A 125 2.73 1.73 -14.31
N CYS A 126 2.45 3.04 -14.38
CA CYS A 126 3.20 3.99 -15.20
C CYS A 126 4.66 4.09 -14.74
N ALA A 127 4.90 4.09 -13.42
CA ALA A 127 6.25 4.06 -12.87
C ALA A 127 7.05 2.84 -13.36
N LEU A 128 6.44 1.65 -13.35
CA LEU A 128 7.09 0.44 -13.87
C LEU A 128 7.33 0.49 -15.37
N ALA A 129 6.36 0.95 -16.17
CA ALA A 129 6.53 1.08 -17.61
C ALA A 129 7.72 1.98 -17.94
N LEU A 130 7.78 3.15 -17.28
CA LEU A 130 8.87 4.10 -17.45
C LEU A 130 10.22 3.58 -16.94
N PHE A 131 10.23 2.74 -15.89
CA PHE A 131 11.45 2.07 -15.44
C PHE A 131 12.01 1.10 -16.50
N TYR A 132 11.14 0.34 -17.19
CA TYR A 132 11.60 -0.52 -18.29
C TYR A 132 12.08 0.29 -19.50
N GLU A 133 11.51 1.47 -19.73
CA GLU A 133 12.02 2.42 -20.73
C GLU A 133 13.41 2.94 -20.37
N LEU A 134 13.63 3.32 -19.10
CA LEU A 134 14.96 3.68 -18.59
C LEU A 134 15.98 2.56 -18.86
N LEU A 135 15.64 1.31 -18.53
CA LEU A 135 16.51 0.16 -18.81
C LEU A 135 16.78 -0.03 -20.31
N SER A 136 15.75 0.13 -21.13
CA SER A 136 15.86 0.01 -22.60
C SER A 136 16.70 1.12 -23.22
N SER A 137 16.79 2.28 -22.56
CA SER A 137 17.68 3.39 -22.96
C SER A 137 19.17 3.11 -22.69
N GLY A 138 19.52 1.95 -22.11
CA GLY A 138 20.89 1.56 -21.77
C GLY A 138 21.47 2.27 -20.55
N ARG A 139 20.66 3.06 -19.84
CA ARG A 139 21.06 3.75 -18.62
C ARG A 139 20.91 2.83 -17.41
N LYS A 140 21.88 2.89 -16.51
CA LYS A 140 21.81 2.17 -15.24
C LYS A 140 20.94 2.96 -14.25
N PRO A 141 19.86 2.38 -13.72
CA PRO A 141 19.13 2.97 -12.60
C PRO A 141 20.04 3.14 -11.39
N ASP A 142 19.88 4.25 -10.67
CA ASP A 142 20.53 4.44 -9.38
C ASP A 142 19.75 3.71 -8.25
N GLU A 143 20.35 3.69 -7.06
CA GLU A 143 19.76 3.07 -5.87
C GLU A 143 18.36 3.63 -5.53
N PHE A 144 18.18 4.94 -5.70
CA PHE A 144 16.90 5.61 -5.43
C PHE A 144 15.79 5.11 -6.35
N ILE A 145 16.08 4.98 -7.64
CA ILE A 145 15.13 4.44 -8.62
C ILE A 145 14.77 2.99 -8.26
N ILE A 146 15.76 2.15 -7.97
CA ILE A 146 15.51 0.75 -7.61
C ILE A 146 14.63 0.67 -6.35
N SER A 147 14.95 1.43 -5.31
CA SER A 147 14.17 1.48 -4.07
C SER A 147 12.73 1.96 -4.30
N SER A 148 12.56 3.06 -5.05
CA SER A 148 11.24 3.57 -5.45
C SER A 148 10.43 2.54 -6.25
N MET A 149 11.06 1.82 -7.18
CA MET A 149 10.38 0.80 -7.99
C MET A 149 10.09 -0.48 -7.23
N LEU A 150 10.94 -0.88 -6.27
CA LEU A 150 10.63 -1.97 -5.35
C LEU A 150 9.43 -1.59 -4.45
N GLY A 151 9.37 -0.33 -4.01
CA GLY A 151 8.22 0.22 -3.30
C GLY A 151 6.95 0.21 -4.16
N ALA A 152 7.05 0.61 -5.42
CA ALA A 152 5.97 0.52 -6.41
C ALA A 152 5.52 -0.93 -6.59
N CYS A 153 6.46 -1.87 -6.75
CA CYS A 153 6.21 -3.29 -6.85
C CYS A 153 5.53 -3.88 -5.61
N SER A 154 5.83 -3.37 -4.41
CA SER A 154 5.18 -3.82 -3.17
C SER A 154 3.71 -3.40 -3.07
N ASN A 155 3.33 -2.33 -3.78
CA ASN A 155 1.96 -1.84 -3.88
C ASN A 155 1.25 -2.35 -5.14
N LEU A 156 2.01 -2.86 -6.11
CA LEU A 156 1.48 -3.51 -7.29
C LEU A 156 1.32 -5.00 -7.07
N ALA A 157 0.24 -5.53 -7.63
CA ALA A 157 0.06 -6.96 -7.85
C ALA A 157 1.01 -7.50 -8.95
N SER A 158 2.32 -7.19 -8.90
CA SER A 158 3.32 -7.68 -9.88
C SER A 158 4.56 -8.24 -9.19
N PRO A 159 4.47 -9.43 -8.57
CA PRO A 159 5.62 -10.07 -7.91
C PRO A 159 6.73 -10.43 -8.90
N ARG A 160 6.40 -10.66 -10.18
CA ARG A 160 7.40 -10.92 -11.23
C ARG A 160 8.21 -9.68 -11.56
N SER A 161 7.58 -8.51 -11.68
CA SER A 161 8.32 -7.25 -11.86
C SER A 161 9.20 -6.97 -10.63
N GLY A 162 8.67 -7.15 -9.42
CA GLY A 162 9.48 -7.03 -8.20
C GLY A 162 10.68 -7.97 -8.17
N GLN A 163 10.50 -9.23 -8.58
CA GLN A 163 11.58 -10.22 -8.70
C GLN A 163 12.58 -9.89 -9.81
N GLN A 164 12.14 -9.31 -10.93
CA GLN A 164 13.02 -8.88 -12.02
C GLN A 164 13.86 -7.68 -11.61
N ILE A 165 13.26 -6.68 -10.95
CA ILE A 165 13.96 -5.50 -10.43
C ILE A 165 14.94 -5.93 -9.33
N GLN A 166 14.53 -6.84 -8.46
CA GLN A 166 15.41 -7.47 -7.48
C GLN A 166 16.56 -8.25 -8.14
N GLY A 167 16.27 -9.08 -9.15
CA GLY A 167 17.28 -9.85 -9.88
C GLY A 167 18.26 -8.94 -10.63
N TYR A 168 17.76 -7.84 -11.18
CA TYR A 168 18.57 -6.77 -11.76
C TYR A 168 19.48 -6.17 -10.69
N ALA A 169 18.94 -5.70 -9.56
CA ALA A 169 19.69 -5.10 -8.46
C ALA A 169 20.82 -6.01 -7.94
N ILE A 170 20.56 -7.32 -7.83
CA ILE A 170 21.55 -8.33 -7.41
C ILE A 170 22.60 -8.57 -8.51
N LYS A 171 22.19 -8.63 -9.79
CA LYS A 171 23.06 -8.99 -10.93
C LYS A 171 23.92 -7.82 -11.42
N THR A 172 23.44 -6.59 -11.29
CA THR A 172 24.16 -5.41 -11.77
C THR A 172 25.10 -4.81 -10.73
N GLU A 173 25.41 -5.56 -9.67
CA GLU A 173 26.32 -5.12 -8.61
C GLU A 173 25.92 -3.73 -8.10
N MET A 174 24.70 -3.61 -7.52
CA MET A 174 24.57 -2.63 -6.45
C MET A 174 25.54 -3.08 -5.36
N ASP A 175 26.78 -2.59 -5.40
CA ASP A 175 27.91 -3.05 -4.57
C ASP A 175 27.61 -3.00 -3.06
N ASN A 176 26.54 -2.31 -2.66
CA ASN A 176 25.94 -2.37 -1.33
C ASN A 176 24.48 -1.88 -1.41
N PRO A 177 23.45 -2.75 -1.50
CA PRO A 177 22.08 -2.28 -1.36
C PRO A 177 21.91 -1.76 0.07
N ASP A 178 21.43 -0.54 0.24
CA ASP A 178 21.23 0.04 1.56
C ASP A 178 20.14 -0.70 2.36
N VAL A 179 20.06 -0.36 3.65
CA VAL A 179 19.06 -0.91 4.57
C VAL A 179 17.62 -0.71 4.06
N VAL A 180 17.35 0.36 3.31
CA VAL A 180 16.03 0.66 2.76
C VAL A 180 15.66 -0.36 1.68
N SER A 181 16.56 -0.57 0.71
CA SER A 181 16.40 -1.51 -0.40
C SER A 181 16.12 -2.94 0.11
N TRP A 182 16.91 -3.41 1.07
CA TRP A 182 16.67 -4.72 1.72
C TRP A 182 15.32 -4.79 2.42
N SER A 183 14.97 -3.75 3.19
CA SER A 183 13.71 -3.72 3.94
C SER A 183 12.48 -3.78 3.02
N VAL A 184 12.53 -3.10 1.87
CA VAL A 184 11.46 -3.14 0.87
C VAL A 184 11.36 -4.52 0.23
N MET A 185 12.48 -5.14 -0.14
CA MET A 185 12.48 -6.49 -0.71
C MET A 185 11.88 -7.54 0.25
N ILE A 186 12.25 -7.47 1.53
CA ILE A 186 11.74 -8.36 2.58
C ILE A 186 10.23 -8.14 2.76
N THR A 187 9.79 -6.89 2.91
CA THR A 187 8.38 -6.53 3.13
C THR A 187 7.51 -6.90 1.92
N SER A 188 8.00 -6.68 0.71
CA SER A 188 7.32 -7.09 -0.51
C SER A 188 7.12 -8.62 -0.56
N ASN A 189 8.17 -9.40 -0.30
CA ASN A 189 8.01 -10.85 -0.24
C ASN A 189 7.05 -11.30 0.88
N ALA A 190 7.04 -10.61 2.03
CA ALA A 190 6.11 -10.87 3.14
C ALA A 190 4.63 -10.62 2.74
N HIS A 191 4.34 -9.50 2.08
CA HIS A 191 2.99 -9.17 1.61
C HIS A 191 2.51 -10.06 0.46
N HIS A 192 3.40 -10.70 -0.29
CA HIS A 192 3.04 -11.60 -1.39
C HIS A 192 3.01 -13.08 -0.98
N GLY A 193 3.00 -13.39 0.32
CA GLY A 193 2.94 -14.77 0.84
C GLY A 193 4.24 -15.56 0.65
N CYS A 194 5.34 -14.91 0.27
CA CYS A 194 6.65 -15.53 0.03
C CYS A 194 7.53 -15.52 1.29
N ALA A 195 6.98 -15.96 2.44
CA ALA A 195 7.62 -15.86 3.75
C ALA A 195 9.07 -16.40 3.78
N ARG A 196 9.31 -17.61 3.25
CA ARG A 196 10.66 -18.21 3.21
C ARG A 196 11.65 -17.41 2.36
N LYS A 197 11.19 -16.76 1.29
CA LYS A 197 12.04 -15.87 0.48
C LYS A 197 12.40 -14.62 1.27
N ALA A 198 11.43 -14.01 1.96
CA ALA A 198 11.68 -12.84 2.82
C ALA A 198 12.73 -13.14 3.90
N LEU A 199 12.64 -14.30 4.57
CA LEU A 199 13.63 -14.70 5.58
C LEU A 199 15.02 -14.98 4.99
N ARG A 200 15.10 -15.59 3.80
CA ARG A 200 16.40 -15.75 3.12
C ARG A 200 17.05 -14.42 2.78
N LEU A 201 16.27 -13.43 2.35
CA LEU A 201 16.77 -12.09 2.07
C LEU A 201 17.26 -11.38 3.34
N PHE A 202 16.56 -11.59 4.45
CA PHE A 202 17.00 -11.06 5.75
C PHE A 202 18.33 -11.65 6.21
N GLU A 203 18.52 -12.96 6.10
CA GLU A 203 19.81 -13.58 6.45
C GLU A 203 20.92 -13.16 5.48
N LEU A 204 20.59 -13.00 4.19
CA LEU A 204 21.55 -12.51 3.20
C LEU A 204 21.99 -11.08 3.54
N MET A 205 21.06 -10.17 3.84
CA MET A 205 21.35 -8.80 4.29
C MET A 205 22.32 -8.78 5.48
N LYS A 206 22.10 -9.64 6.47
CA LYS A 206 23.00 -9.79 7.63
C LYS A 206 24.37 -10.35 7.23
N GLY A 207 24.42 -11.29 6.28
CA GLY A 207 25.65 -11.83 5.72
C GLY A 207 26.52 -10.78 5.02
N TYR A 208 25.90 -9.75 4.43
CA TYR A 208 26.59 -8.57 3.88
C TYR A 208 27.02 -7.55 4.95
N GLY A 209 26.79 -7.82 6.24
CA GLY A 209 27.14 -6.91 7.34
C GLY A 209 26.22 -5.69 7.47
N ILE A 210 25.08 -5.68 6.77
CA ILE A 210 24.13 -4.56 6.81
C ILE A 210 23.20 -4.75 8.00
N ALA A 211 23.24 -3.80 8.94
CA ALA A 211 22.42 -3.84 10.14
C ALA A 211 20.92 -3.65 9.82
N PRO A 212 20.05 -4.58 10.25
CA PRO A 212 18.60 -4.39 10.14
C PRO A 212 18.10 -3.18 10.92
N ASN A 213 17.03 -2.56 10.43
CA ASN A 213 16.31 -1.51 11.16
C ASN A 213 14.89 -1.96 11.53
N ARG A 214 14.14 -1.07 12.21
CA ARG A 214 12.74 -1.29 12.60
C ARG A 214 11.84 -1.73 11.43
N ILE A 215 12.04 -1.17 10.24
CA ILE A 215 11.22 -1.51 9.07
C ILE A 215 11.58 -2.90 8.56
N THR A 216 12.87 -3.25 8.56
CA THR A 216 13.35 -4.59 8.23
C THR A 216 12.69 -5.65 9.12
N PHE A 217 12.73 -5.46 10.44
CA PHE A 217 12.12 -6.40 11.39
C PHE A 217 10.61 -6.49 11.25
N LEU A 218 9.91 -5.37 11.00
CA LEU A 218 8.48 -5.41 10.71
C LEU A 218 8.16 -6.29 9.50
N GLY A 219 8.95 -6.18 8.42
CA GLY A 219 8.81 -7.03 7.23
C GLY A 219 9.06 -8.52 7.53
N VAL A 220 10.10 -8.82 8.32
CA VAL A 220 10.41 -10.20 8.78
C VAL A 220 9.27 -10.79 9.61
N LEU A 221 8.76 -10.04 10.59
CA LEU A 221 7.67 -10.51 11.47
C LEU A 221 6.36 -10.68 10.69
N THR A 222 6.08 -9.79 9.73
CA THR A 222 4.95 -9.92 8.81
C THR A 222 5.07 -11.21 7.97
N ALA A 223 6.26 -11.51 7.46
CA ALA A 223 6.53 -12.76 6.75
C ALA A 223 6.31 -13.98 7.64
N CYS A 224 6.81 -13.96 8.88
CA CYS A 224 6.59 -15.05 9.82
C CYS A 224 5.10 -15.23 10.11
N SER A 225 4.36 -14.15 10.36
CA SER A 225 2.91 -14.20 10.61
C SER A 225 2.16 -14.82 9.44
N HIS A 226 2.37 -14.31 8.23
CA HIS A 226 1.69 -14.82 7.04
C HIS A 226 2.12 -16.24 6.64
N GLY A 227 3.32 -16.65 7.02
CA GLY A 227 3.85 -17.99 6.74
C GLY A 227 3.62 -19.01 7.87
N GLY A 228 3.01 -18.62 8.98
CA GLY A 228 2.80 -19.49 10.14
C GLY A 228 4.11 -19.93 10.83
N LEU A 229 5.19 -19.16 10.69
CA LEU A 229 6.52 -19.49 11.20
C LEU A 229 6.67 -19.03 12.65
N VAL A 230 5.95 -19.67 13.57
CA VAL A 230 5.84 -19.23 14.99
C VAL A 230 7.21 -19.19 15.68
N LYS A 231 8.01 -20.26 15.50
CA LYS A 231 9.33 -20.37 16.17
C LYS A 231 10.28 -19.28 15.67
N GLU A 232 10.34 -19.08 14.36
CA GLU A 232 11.18 -18.07 13.72
C GLU A 232 10.73 -16.65 14.07
N GLY A 233 9.42 -16.38 14.05
CA GLY A 233 8.86 -15.08 14.42
C GLY A 233 9.23 -14.66 15.84
N LEU A 234 9.04 -15.56 16.82
CA LEU A 234 9.44 -15.30 18.20
C LEU A 234 10.95 -15.14 18.34
N ARG A 235 11.75 -15.96 17.64
CA ARG A 235 13.21 -15.85 17.65
C ARG A 235 13.70 -14.49 17.13
N TYR A 236 13.15 -14.02 16.01
CA TYR A 236 13.54 -12.71 15.45
C TYR A 236 13.06 -11.54 16.30
N PHE A 237 11.89 -11.65 16.92
CA PHE A 237 11.39 -10.64 17.85
C PHE A 237 12.28 -10.51 19.10
N GLU A 238 12.70 -11.63 19.67
CA GLU A 238 13.65 -11.61 20.80
C GLU A 238 15.04 -11.12 20.38
N SER A 239 15.49 -11.43 19.16
CA SER A 239 16.71 -10.85 18.60
C SER A 239 16.61 -9.32 18.47
N MET A 240 15.44 -8.81 18.06
CA MET A 240 15.20 -7.37 17.94
C MET A 240 15.23 -6.69 19.31
N LYS A 241 14.60 -7.28 20.34
CA LYS A 241 14.59 -6.74 21.71
C LYS A 241 15.99 -6.64 22.33
N LYS A 242 16.87 -7.58 22.01
CA LYS A 242 18.25 -7.60 22.52
C LYS A 242 19.11 -6.49 21.93
N ASP A 243 18.74 -5.98 20.77
CA ASP A 243 19.44 -4.87 20.13
C ASP A 243 19.04 -3.55 20.79
N LYS A 244 19.97 -2.97 21.57
CA LYS A 244 19.75 -1.70 22.29
C LYS A 244 19.49 -0.51 21.36
N SER A 245 19.85 -0.62 20.08
CA SER A 245 19.58 0.43 19.09
C SER A 245 18.15 0.39 18.56
N MET A 246 17.40 -0.68 18.84
CA MET A 246 16.04 -0.89 18.34
C MET A 246 14.99 -0.59 19.39
N THR A 247 13.96 0.15 18.99
CA THR A 247 12.76 0.37 19.79
C THR A 247 11.62 -0.50 19.27
N VAL A 248 11.10 -1.36 20.14
CA VAL A 248 9.87 -2.10 19.87
C VAL A 248 8.70 -1.11 19.83
N ASN A 249 7.75 -1.34 18.93
CA ASN A 249 6.56 -0.52 18.80
C ASN A 249 5.34 -1.44 18.64
N VAL A 250 4.15 -0.86 18.73
CA VAL A 250 2.90 -1.61 18.65
C VAL A 250 2.78 -2.47 17.38
N ARG A 251 3.34 -2.05 16.23
CA ARG A 251 3.21 -2.81 14.98
C ARG A 251 4.00 -4.12 15.04
N HIS A 252 5.17 -4.11 15.66
CA HIS A 252 5.94 -5.34 15.88
C HIS A 252 5.19 -6.30 16.79
N CYS A 253 4.63 -5.79 17.90
CA CYS A 253 3.82 -6.58 18.82
C CYS A 253 2.56 -7.12 18.17
N ALA A 254 1.86 -6.30 17.37
CA ALA A 254 0.68 -6.72 16.60
C ALA A 254 1.00 -7.86 15.61
N CYS A 255 2.19 -7.87 15.00
CA CYS A 255 2.63 -9.00 14.16
C CYS A 255 2.80 -10.29 14.97
N ILE A 256 3.27 -10.21 16.22
CA ILE A 256 3.38 -11.38 17.10
C ILE A 256 2.01 -11.89 17.54
N VAL A 257 1.09 -10.98 17.88
CA VAL A 257 -0.29 -11.34 18.22
C VAL A 257 -1.00 -11.96 17.02
N ASP A 258 -0.83 -11.40 15.81
CA ASP A 258 -1.37 -11.97 14.58
C ASP A 258 -0.75 -13.35 14.29
N LEU A 259 0.56 -13.53 14.49
CA LEU A 259 1.26 -14.81 14.32
C LEU A 259 0.73 -15.90 15.26
N LEU A 260 0.62 -15.59 16.57
CA LEU A 260 0.11 -16.51 17.58
C LEU A 260 -1.38 -16.79 17.38
N GLY A 261 -2.16 -15.74 17.07
CA GLY A 261 -3.58 -15.82 16.77
C GLY A 261 -3.86 -16.73 15.57
N ARG A 262 -3.16 -16.54 14.45
CA ARG A 262 -3.27 -17.42 13.27
C ARG A 262 -2.89 -18.87 13.57
N ALA A 263 -1.94 -19.09 14.48
CA ALA A 263 -1.53 -20.43 14.92
C ALA A 263 -2.49 -21.06 15.96
N GLY A 264 -3.59 -20.39 16.32
CA GLY A 264 -4.58 -20.89 17.28
C GLY A 264 -4.17 -20.76 18.74
N LYS A 265 -3.05 -20.08 19.02
CA LYS A 265 -2.51 -19.88 20.36
C LYS A 265 -3.12 -18.64 21.01
N LEU A 266 -4.45 -18.62 21.16
CA LEU A 266 -5.18 -17.43 21.61
C LEU A 266 -4.76 -16.97 23.01
N VAL A 267 -4.57 -17.91 23.94
CA VAL A 267 -4.11 -17.61 25.31
C VAL A 267 -2.71 -17.03 25.33
N ASP A 268 -1.78 -17.59 24.54
CA ASP A 268 -0.41 -17.05 24.43
C ASP A 268 -0.42 -15.64 23.82
N ALA A 269 -1.25 -15.43 22.80
CA ALA A 269 -1.41 -14.13 22.15
C ALA A 269 -1.94 -13.07 23.11
N GLU A 270 -2.92 -13.43 23.94
CA GLU A 270 -3.45 -12.54 24.95
C GLU A 270 -2.45 -12.22 26.07
N ASN A 271 -1.81 -13.26 26.63
CA ASN A 271 -0.76 -13.08 27.63
C ASN A 271 0.36 -12.18 27.08
N PHE A 272 0.69 -12.31 25.80
CA PHE A 272 1.65 -11.43 25.15
C PHE A 272 1.18 -9.97 25.13
N ILE A 273 -0.09 -9.69 24.83
CA ILE A 273 -0.63 -8.31 24.85
C ILE A 273 -0.47 -7.71 26.24
N LEU A 274 -0.90 -8.43 27.28
CA LEU A 274 -0.87 -7.96 28.66
C LEU A 274 0.55 -7.68 29.18
N ASN A 275 1.56 -8.34 28.62
CA ASN A 275 2.96 -8.17 29.00
C ASN A 275 3.78 -7.31 27.99
N SER A 276 3.11 -6.71 27.00
CA SER A 276 3.80 -6.00 25.91
C SER A 276 4.19 -4.56 26.24
N GLY A 277 3.55 -3.95 27.24
CA GLY A 277 3.64 -2.51 27.51
C GLY A 277 2.84 -1.64 26.53
N PHE A 278 1.99 -2.25 25.70
CA PHE A 278 1.09 -1.58 24.75
C PHE A 278 -0.37 -2.05 24.93
N GLU A 279 -0.74 -2.55 26.10
CA GLU A 279 -2.05 -3.13 26.43
C GLU A 279 -3.24 -2.17 26.30
N GLU A 280 -2.97 -0.86 26.26
CA GLU A 280 -3.95 0.20 25.99
C GLU A 280 -4.09 0.51 24.48
N ASP A 281 -3.30 -0.12 23.60
CA ASP A 281 -3.41 0.07 22.16
C ASP A 281 -4.42 -0.94 21.54
N PRO A 282 -5.47 -0.46 20.83
CA PRO A 282 -6.51 -1.32 20.28
C PRO A 282 -6.03 -2.24 19.16
N VAL A 283 -4.91 -1.93 18.46
CA VAL A 283 -4.46 -2.67 17.26
C VAL A 283 -4.19 -4.13 17.57
N MET A 284 -3.53 -4.44 18.68
CA MET A 284 -3.20 -5.81 19.05
C MET A 284 -4.44 -6.61 19.44
N TRP A 285 -5.33 -6.00 20.23
CA TRP A 285 -6.59 -6.64 20.59
C TRP A 285 -7.48 -6.92 19.37
N ARG A 286 -7.50 -6.04 18.34
CA ARG A 286 -8.19 -6.30 17.07
C ARG A 286 -7.59 -7.50 16.31
N ALA A 287 -6.27 -7.69 16.36
CA ALA A 287 -5.61 -8.86 15.78
C ALA A 287 -6.04 -10.15 16.49
N LEU A 288 -6.07 -10.15 17.84
CA LEU A 288 -6.57 -11.28 18.63
C LEU A 288 -8.06 -11.54 18.39
N LEU A 289 -8.90 -10.50 18.31
CA LEU A 289 -10.33 -10.62 18.02
C LEU A 289 -10.58 -11.29 16.66
N SER A 290 -9.77 -10.93 15.66
CA SER A 290 -9.83 -11.55 14.34
C SER A 290 -9.52 -13.04 14.41
N ALA A 291 -8.56 -13.46 15.24
CA ALA A 291 -8.24 -14.86 15.48
C ALA A 291 -9.37 -15.61 16.21
N CYS A 292 -10.00 -14.98 17.22
CA CYS A 292 -11.15 -15.57 17.93
C CYS A 292 -12.28 -15.94 16.96
N ARG A 293 -12.55 -15.12 15.95
CA ARG A 293 -13.51 -15.43 14.89
C ARG A 293 -13.12 -16.67 14.09
N VAL A 294 -11.86 -16.75 13.64
CA VAL A 294 -11.37 -17.88 12.85
C VAL A 294 -11.52 -19.20 13.61
N TYR A 295 -11.21 -19.18 14.91
CA TYR A 295 -11.29 -20.35 15.78
C TYR A 295 -12.66 -20.54 16.46
N LYS A 296 -13.65 -19.70 16.12
CA LYS A 296 -15.02 -19.72 16.68
C LYS A 296 -15.07 -19.64 18.21
N ASP A 297 -14.09 -18.99 18.84
CA ASP A 297 -14.07 -18.77 20.28
C ASP A 297 -14.91 -17.54 20.64
N THR A 298 -16.19 -17.78 20.93
CA THR A 298 -17.15 -16.73 21.29
C THR A 298 -16.89 -16.11 22.66
N VAL A 299 -16.29 -16.87 23.58
CA VAL A 299 -16.08 -16.43 24.98
C VAL A 299 -14.95 -15.42 25.03
N THR A 300 -13.77 -15.80 24.51
CA THR A 300 -12.63 -14.90 24.38
C THR A 300 -12.96 -13.77 23.42
N GLY A 301 -13.64 -14.07 22.30
CA GLY A 301 -14.05 -13.08 21.31
C GLY A 301 -14.92 -11.96 21.89
N LYS A 302 -15.89 -12.28 22.76
CA LYS A 302 -16.69 -11.27 23.47
C LYS A 302 -15.82 -10.36 24.32
N ARG A 303 -15.03 -10.95 25.22
CA ARG A 303 -14.24 -10.21 26.20
C ARG A 303 -13.20 -9.31 25.55
N VAL A 304 -12.52 -9.81 24.51
CA VAL A 304 -11.57 -9.03 23.72
C VAL A 304 -12.27 -7.90 22.98
N ALA A 305 -13.43 -8.16 22.37
CA ALA A 305 -14.18 -7.12 21.67
C ALA A 305 -14.66 -6.00 22.60
N GLU A 306 -15.17 -6.33 23.79
CA GLU A 306 -15.54 -5.34 24.81
C GLU A 306 -14.33 -4.47 25.16
N ARG A 307 -13.15 -5.07 25.39
CA ARG A 307 -11.91 -4.32 25.62
C ARG A 307 -11.55 -3.39 24.46
N VAL A 308 -11.67 -3.82 23.20
CA VAL A 308 -11.38 -2.92 22.06
C VAL A 308 -12.41 -1.81 21.94
N ILE A 309 -13.68 -2.10 22.19
CA ILE A 309 -14.77 -1.12 22.13
C ILE A 309 -14.60 -0.04 23.21
N ASP A 310 -14.04 -0.40 24.37
CA ASP A 310 -13.72 0.58 25.42
C ASP A 310 -12.53 1.47 25.02
N LEU A 311 -11.50 0.89 24.40
CA LEU A 311 -10.31 1.63 23.92
C LEU A 311 -10.57 2.48 22.67
N ASP A 312 -11.46 2.03 21.79
CA ASP A 312 -11.78 2.67 20.51
C ASP A 312 -13.30 2.61 20.24
N PRO A 313 -14.12 3.42 20.95
CA PRO A 313 -15.58 3.36 20.86
C PRO A 313 -16.14 3.72 19.49
N GLN A 314 -15.39 4.48 18.69
CA GLN A 314 -15.79 4.94 17.36
C GLN A 314 -15.34 3.98 16.24
N GLY A 315 -14.45 3.03 16.56
CA GLY A 315 -13.93 2.05 15.62
C GLY A 315 -14.96 0.98 15.23
N SER A 316 -15.57 1.12 14.05
CA SER A 316 -16.62 0.21 13.57
C SER A 316 -16.17 -1.25 13.39
N ALA A 317 -14.87 -1.48 13.14
CA ALA A 317 -14.32 -2.81 12.87
C ALA A 317 -14.55 -3.81 14.02
N SER A 318 -14.42 -3.37 15.27
CA SER A 318 -14.53 -4.24 16.46
C SER A 318 -15.97 -4.71 16.67
N TYR A 319 -16.94 -3.80 16.52
CA TYR A 319 -18.37 -4.14 16.57
C TYR A 319 -18.74 -5.11 15.46
N VAL A 320 -18.28 -4.84 14.23
CA VAL A 320 -18.56 -5.71 13.06
C VAL A 320 -17.94 -7.10 13.26
N LEU A 321 -16.72 -7.19 13.82
CA LEU A 321 -16.09 -8.47 14.12
C LEU A 321 -16.87 -9.25 15.19
N LEU A 322 -17.27 -8.60 16.29
CA LEU A 322 -18.06 -9.25 17.34
C LEU A 322 -19.45 -9.70 16.83
N TYR A 323 -20.11 -8.84 16.05
CA TYR A 323 -21.35 -9.20 15.36
C TYR A 323 -21.17 -10.46 14.50
N ASN A 324 -20.11 -10.51 13.70
CA ASN A 324 -19.82 -11.68 12.86
C ASN A 324 -19.48 -12.93 13.68
N ILE A 325 -18.76 -12.80 14.81
CA ILE A 325 -18.48 -13.93 15.71
C ILE A 325 -19.78 -14.56 16.20
N TYR A 326 -20.73 -13.75 16.68
CA TYR A 326 -22.04 -14.25 17.13
C TYR A 326 -22.85 -14.85 15.98
N ASN A 327 -22.86 -14.21 14.82
CA ASN A 327 -23.58 -14.69 13.64
C ASN A 327 -23.01 -16.04 13.13
N ASP A 328 -21.68 -16.16 13.06
CA ASP A 328 -20.97 -17.39 12.66
C ASP A 328 -21.21 -18.54 13.68
N ALA A 329 -21.52 -18.21 14.94
CA ALA A 329 -21.92 -19.15 15.98
C ALA A 329 -23.43 -19.43 16.05
N GLY A 330 -24.26 -18.77 15.23
CA GLY A 330 -25.72 -18.91 15.23
C GLY A 330 -26.44 -18.23 16.42
N ILE A 331 -25.77 -17.30 17.10
CA ILE A 331 -26.26 -16.66 18.33
C ILE A 331 -26.89 -15.29 18.01
N ASN A 332 -28.16 -15.29 17.59
CA ASN A 332 -28.81 -14.12 16.98
C ASN A 332 -29.07 -12.93 17.91
N LEU A 333 -29.43 -13.17 19.17
CA LEU A 333 -29.82 -12.10 20.11
C LEU A 333 -28.63 -11.19 20.47
N PRO A 334 -27.49 -11.70 20.97
CA PRO A 334 -26.24 -10.96 21.08
C PRO A 334 -25.81 -10.23 19.81
N ALA A 335 -25.91 -10.85 18.63
CA ALA A 335 -25.57 -10.19 17.37
C ALA A 335 -26.45 -8.94 17.14
N THR A 336 -27.76 -9.05 17.38
CA THR A 336 -28.70 -7.92 17.22
C THR A 336 -28.37 -6.79 18.20
N LYS A 337 -28.06 -7.11 19.47
CA LYS A 337 -27.64 -6.13 20.48
C LYS A 337 -26.38 -5.35 20.08
N ILE A 338 -25.42 -5.98 19.40
CA ILE A 338 -24.23 -5.28 18.91
C ILE A 338 -24.60 -4.28 17.81
N ARG A 339 -25.56 -4.61 16.95
CA ARG A 339 -26.05 -3.68 15.91
C ARG A 339 -26.81 -2.49 16.51
N GLU A 340 -27.62 -2.74 17.54
CA GLU A 340 -28.29 -1.69 18.31
C GLU A 340 -27.24 -0.75 18.95
N LEU A 341 -26.23 -1.32 19.62
CA LEU A 341 -25.14 -0.55 20.22
C LEU A 341 -24.37 0.31 19.20
N MET A 342 -24.14 -0.21 17.99
CA MET A 342 -23.54 0.58 16.90
C MET A 342 -24.42 1.78 16.52
N ASN A 343 -25.73 1.58 16.40
CA ASN A 343 -26.67 2.63 16.06
C ASN A 343 -26.74 3.69 17.16
N ASP A 344 -26.83 3.27 18.42
CA ASP A 344 -26.90 4.16 19.58
C ASP A 344 -25.65 5.06 19.71
N ARG A 345 -24.49 4.53 19.32
CA ARG A 345 -23.21 5.26 19.31
C ARG A 345 -22.94 6.00 17.99
N GLY A 346 -23.84 5.94 17.01
CA GLY A 346 -23.65 6.54 15.69
C GLY A 346 -22.54 5.91 14.84
N VAL A 347 -22.08 4.70 15.21
CA VAL A 347 -20.97 4.00 14.56
C VAL A 347 -21.48 3.34 13.27
N LYS A 348 -20.96 3.79 12.13
CA LYS A 348 -21.33 3.24 10.82
C LYS A 348 -20.32 2.21 10.35
N LYS A 349 -20.83 1.09 9.81
CA LYS A 349 -20.00 0.07 9.16
C LYS A 349 -19.33 0.66 7.92
N GLU A 350 -18.02 0.47 7.80
CA GLU A 350 -17.29 0.79 6.57
C GLU A 350 -17.75 -0.15 5.43
N PRO A 351 -18.17 0.40 4.27
CA PRO A 351 -18.57 -0.43 3.13
C PRO A 351 -17.36 -1.16 2.53
N GLY A 352 -17.59 -2.39 2.06
CA GLY A 352 -16.57 -3.14 1.33
C GLY A 352 -16.42 -2.58 -0.08
N LEU A 353 -15.32 -1.89 -0.34
CA LEU A 353 -14.96 -1.30 -1.62
C LEU A 353 -13.86 -2.13 -2.29
N SER A 354 -14.08 -2.49 -3.55
CA SER A 354 -13.05 -3.10 -4.39
C SER A 354 -12.83 -2.27 -5.65
N TRP A 355 -11.59 -2.19 -6.13
CA TRP A 355 -11.27 -1.43 -7.33
C TRP A 355 -10.24 -2.12 -8.22
N ILE A 356 -10.28 -1.76 -9.51
CA ILE A 356 -9.44 -2.28 -10.57
C ILE A 356 -9.12 -1.16 -11.55
N GLU A 357 -7.89 -1.16 -12.07
CA GLU A 357 -7.46 -0.22 -13.10
C GLU A 357 -7.52 -0.90 -14.48
N VAL A 358 -8.27 -0.30 -15.41
CA VAL A 358 -8.39 -0.76 -16.80
C VAL A 358 -8.31 0.47 -17.71
N GLY A 359 -7.40 0.46 -18.68
CA GLY A 359 -7.26 1.57 -19.64
C GLY A 359 -6.99 2.92 -18.99
N ASN A 360 -6.09 2.97 -17.99
CA ASN A 360 -5.75 4.15 -17.17
C ASN A 360 -6.92 4.77 -16.39
N LYS A 361 -8.02 4.02 -16.21
CA LYS A 361 -9.15 4.43 -15.38
C LYS A 361 -9.31 3.47 -14.21
N VAL A 362 -9.53 4.03 -13.01
CA VAL A 362 -9.88 3.26 -11.83
C VAL A 362 -11.40 3.05 -11.81
N HIS A 363 -11.81 1.78 -11.77
CA HIS A 363 -13.20 1.36 -11.64
C HIS A 363 -13.44 0.84 -10.22
N CYS A 364 -14.39 1.45 -9.53
CA CYS A 364 -14.74 1.15 -8.15
C CYS A 364 -16.06 0.38 -8.08
N PHE A 365 -16.13 -0.58 -7.16
CA PHE A 365 -17.29 -1.44 -6.96
C PHE A 365 -17.64 -1.49 -5.48
N VAL A 366 -18.90 -1.22 -5.17
CA VAL A 366 -19.52 -1.38 -3.86
C VAL A 366 -20.75 -2.27 -4.02
N VAL A 367 -21.02 -3.12 -3.04
CA VAL A 367 -22.18 -4.02 -3.06
C VAL A 367 -23.47 -3.21 -3.16
N GLY A 368 -24.31 -3.55 -4.14
CA GLY A 368 -25.60 -2.88 -4.39
C GLY A 368 -25.50 -1.60 -5.22
N ASP A 369 -24.30 -1.09 -5.49
CA ASP A 369 -24.11 0.03 -6.40
C ASP A 369 -24.23 -0.41 -7.86
N CYS A 370 -25.23 0.13 -8.56
CA CYS A 370 -25.48 -0.14 -9.97
C CYS A 370 -25.12 1.05 -10.89
N SER A 371 -24.41 2.06 -10.38
CA SER A 371 -24.03 3.26 -11.14
C SER A 371 -23.04 2.99 -12.28
N HIS A 372 -22.30 1.87 -12.22
CA HIS A 372 -21.33 1.52 -13.25
C HIS A 372 -22.02 1.25 -14.61
N PRO A 373 -21.55 1.82 -15.74
CA PRO A 373 -22.21 1.67 -17.05
C PRO A 373 -22.38 0.23 -17.51
N MET A 374 -21.47 -0.66 -17.12
CA MET A 374 -21.50 -2.09 -17.44
C MET A 374 -22.14 -2.97 -16.34
N SER A 375 -22.81 -2.39 -15.34
CA SER A 375 -23.33 -3.12 -14.17
C SER A 375 -24.12 -4.38 -14.58
N GLN A 376 -25.12 -4.25 -15.45
CA GLN A 376 -25.95 -5.38 -15.90
C GLN A 376 -25.12 -6.51 -16.54
N VAL A 377 -24.14 -6.16 -17.37
CA VAL A 377 -23.25 -7.13 -18.04
C VAL A 377 -22.35 -7.84 -17.02
N ILE A 378 -21.85 -7.12 -16.03
CA ILE A 378 -21.01 -7.67 -14.96
C ILE A 378 -21.80 -8.68 -14.14
N TYR A 379 -23.00 -8.32 -13.68
CA TYR A 379 -23.86 -9.23 -12.91
C TYR A 379 -24.22 -10.49 -13.69
N ALA A 380 -24.66 -10.35 -14.95
CA ALA A 380 -24.99 -11.49 -15.80
C ALA A 380 -23.78 -12.42 -16.02
N ARG A 381 -22.58 -11.86 -16.24
CA ARG A 381 -21.36 -12.65 -16.38
C ARG A 381 -20.98 -13.37 -15.08
N LEU A 382 -21.12 -12.69 -13.94
CA LEU A 382 -20.84 -13.28 -12.64
C LEU A 382 -21.74 -14.49 -12.36
N GLU A 383 -23.05 -14.38 -12.61
CA GLU A 383 -23.99 -15.50 -12.48
C GLU A 383 -23.61 -16.68 -13.39
N GLN A 384 -23.23 -16.42 -14.63
CA GLN A 384 -22.76 -17.45 -15.54
C GLN A 384 -21.52 -18.18 -15.01
N MET A 385 -20.56 -17.44 -14.45
CA MET A 385 -19.35 -18.02 -13.86
C MET A 385 -19.66 -18.80 -12.58
N MET A 386 -20.57 -18.31 -11.73
CA MET A 386 -21.02 -19.02 -10.52
C MET A 386 -21.61 -20.39 -10.86
N LYS A 387 -22.53 -20.46 -11.84
CA LYS A 387 -23.11 -21.74 -12.31
C LYS A 387 -22.05 -22.73 -12.82
N ARG A 388 -20.96 -22.24 -13.42
CA ARG A 388 -19.84 -23.10 -13.85
C ARG A 388 -19.01 -23.59 -12.67
N MET A 389 -18.80 -22.76 -11.65
CA MET A 389 -18.06 -23.15 -10.45
C MET A 389 -18.85 -24.14 -9.58
N GLU A 390 -20.18 -24.00 -9.48
CA GLU A 390 -21.06 -24.94 -8.76
C GLU A 390 -20.91 -26.37 -9.30
N LYS A 391 -20.81 -26.53 -10.63
CA LYS A 391 -20.55 -27.84 -11.27
C LYS A 391 -19.21 -28.46 -10.88
N LEU A 392 -18.26 -27.67 -10.38
CA LEU A 392 -16.95 -28.14 -9.92
C LEU A 392 -16.90 -28.33 -8.39
N GLY A 393 -18.04 -28.19 -7.70
CA GLY A 393 -18.13 -28.35 -6.25
C GLY A 393 -17.87 -27.08 -5.46
N TYR A 394 -17.94 -25.89 -6.08
CA TYR A 394 -18.02 -24.65 -5.30
C TYR A 394 -19.37 -24.59 -4.59
N ILE A 395 -19.32 -24.64 -3.26
CA ILE A 395 -20.48 -24.46 -2.40
C ILE A 395 -20.41 -23.03 -1.87
N GLU A 396 -21.37 -22.21 -2.29
CA GLU A 396 -21.56 -20.87 -1.76
C GLU A 396 -21.81 -20.95 -0.25
N GLY A 397 -21.20 -20.06 0.53
CA GLY A 397 -21.38 -19.99 1.98
C GLY A 397 -22.81 -19.57 2.38
N ARG A 398 -23.79 -20.47 2.21
CA ARG A 398 -25.20 -20.28 2.59
C ARG A 398 -25.47 -20.81 4.00
N PRO A 399 -26.34 -20.15 4.78
CA PRO A 399 -27.27 -20.86 5.66
C PRO A 399 -28.27 -21.64 4.78
N ILE A 400 -28.46 -22.93 5.05
CA ILE A 400 -29.16 -23.91 4.19
C ILE A 400 -30.68 -23.64 3.98
N SER A 401 -31.28 -22.61 4.59
CA SER A 401 -32.73 -22.39 4.51
C SER A 401 -33.14 -21.36 3.45
N SER A 402 -33.37 -21.80 2.20
CA SER A 402 -34.49 -21.37 1.32
C SER A 402 -34.18 -21.67 -0.15
N ILE A 403 -34.72 -22.79 -0.63
CA ILE A 403 -34.93 -23.03 -2.06
C ILE A 403 -36.35 -22.54 -2.35
N SER A 404 -36.49 -21.30 -2.84
CA SER A 404 -37.69 -20.89 -3.60
C SER A 404 -37.42 -19.63 -4.43
N GLU A 405 -37.46 -19.84 -5.75
CA GLU A 405 -37.76 -18.92 -6.86
C GLU A 405 -36.98 -17.60 -7.09
N PRO A 406 -36.80 -17.21 -8.37
CA PRO A 406 -35.98 -16.07 -8.78
C PRO A 406 -36.78 -14.77 -8.73
N LYS A 407 -36.89 -14.18 -7.53
CA LYS A 407 -37.11 -12.74 -7.40
C LYS A 407 -35.85 -12.13 -6.83
N LEU A 408 -35.41 -11.03 -7.44
CA LEU A 408 -34.25 -10.24 -7.04
C LEU A 408 -34.55 -9.59 -5.68
N ASN A 409 -34.53 -10.39 -4.62
CA ASN A 409 -34.83 -9.96 -3.27
C ASN A 409 -33.59 -9.27 -2.68
N ALA A 410 -33.77 -8.45 -1.65
CA ALA A 410 -32.66 -7.80 -0.94
C ALA A 410 -31.61 -8.80 -0.40
N SER A 411 -31.97 -10.07 -0.23
CA SER A 411 -31.06 -11.18 0.10
C SER A 411 -30.14 -11.59 -1.06
N THR A 412 -30.56 -11.44 -2.32
CA THR A 412 -29.76 -11.73 -3.52
C THR A 412 -28.68 -10.65 -3.75
N VAL A 413 -28.99 -9.39 -3.39
CA VAL A 413 -28.03 -8.27 -3.47
C VAL A 413 -26.92 -8.37 -2.40
N MET A 414 -27.20 -8.98 -1.24
CA MET A 414 -26.19 -9.20 -0.19
C MET A 414 -25.09 -10.21 -0.57
N ASN A 415 -25.31 -11.02 -1.61
CA ASN A 415 -24.41 -12.14 -1.98
C ASN A 415 -23.30 -11.74 -2.98
N TYR A 416 -23.37 -10.53 -3.51
CA TYR A 416 -22.40 -10.00 -4.45
C TYR A 416 -21.38 -9.12 -3.75
N HIS A 417 -20.35 -9.73 -3.17
CA HIS A 417 -19.23 -8.97 -2.63
C HIS A 417 -18.51 -8.19 -3.74
N SER A 418 -18.00 -7.01 -3.39
CA SER A 418 -17.38 -6.10 -4.37
C SER A 418 -16.17 -6.71 -5.09
N GLU A 419 -15.46 -7.65 -4.46
CA GLU A 419 -14.37 -8.39 -5.11
C GLU A 419 -14.86 -9.20 -6.30
N LYS A 420 -16.02 -9.84 -6.17
CA LYS A 420 -16.62 -10.68 -7.22
C LYS A 420 -16.94 -9.82 -8.44
N LEU A 421 -17.49 -8.62 -8.21
CA LEU A 421 -17.82 -7.66 -9.27
C LEU A 421 -16.56 -7.12 -9.95
N ALA A 422 -15.58 -6.66 -9.17
CA ALA A 422 -14.33 -6.10 -9.69
C ALA A 422 -13.53 -7.13 -10.51
N VAL A 423 -13.44 -8.38 -10.04
CA VAL A 423 -12.76 -9.46 -10.78
C VAL A 423 -13.53 -9.81 -12.05
N THR A 424 -14.86 -9.86 -12.00
CA THR A 424 -15.69 -10.12 -13.18
C THR A 424 -15.52 -9.04 -14.25
N TYR A 425 -15.48 -7.77 -13.84
CA TYR A 425 -15.18 -6.67 -14.75
C TYR A 425 -13.79 -6.83 -15.39
N GLY A 426 -12.78 -7.19 -14.58
CA GLY A 426 -11.44 -7.48 -15.10
C GLY A 426 -11.42 -8.62 -16.12
N ILE A 427 -12.17 -9.70 -15.89
CA ILE A 427 -12.30 -10.82 -16.83
C ILE A 427 -12.91 -10.37 -18.16
N LEU A 428 -13.92 -9.50 -18.11
CA LEU A 428 -14.61 -8.99 -19.31
C LEU A 428 -13.74 -8.05 -20.15
N CYS A 429 -12.98 -7.17 -19.51
CA CYS A 429 -12.31 -6.07 -20.21
C CYS A 429 -10.84 -6.32 -20.55
N LEU A 430 -10.15 -7.20 -19.82
CA LEU A 430 -8.73 -7.43 -20.01
C LEU A 430 -8.47 -8.65 -20.93
N PRO A 431 -7.41 -8.62 -21.77
CA PRO A 431 -7.04 -9.75 -22.64
C PRO A 431 -6.90 -11.06 -21.87
N ALA A 432 -7.29 -12.20 -22.45
CA ALA A 432 -7.33 -13.49 -21.75
C ALA A 432 -5.97 -13.92 -21.12
N SER A 433 -4.85 -13.49 -21.71
CA SER A 433 -3.49 -13.74 -21.20
C SER A 433 -3.06 -12.84 -20.03
N ALA A 434 -3.72 -11.70 -19.84
CA ALA A 434 -3.35 -10.73 -18.80
C ALA A 434 -3.92 -11.14 -17.44
N PRO A 435 -3.18 -11.08 -16.33
CA PRO A 435 -3.75 -11.34 -15.01
C PRO A 435 -4.76 -10.27 -14.59
N VAL A 436 -5.78 -10.65 -13.84
CA VAL A 436 -6.77 -9.72 -13.26
C VAL A 436 -6.27 -9.22 -11.92
N ARG A 437 -6.20 -7.91 -11.73
CA ARG A 437 -5.66 -7.29 -10.50
C ARG A 437 -6.73 -6.46 -9.81
N VAL A 438 -7.08 -6.83 -8.58
CA VAL A 438 -8.11 -6.16 -7.79
C VAL A 438 -7.55 -5.81 -6.42
N MET A 439 -7.90 -4.64 -5.94
CA MET A 439 -7.59 -4.16 -4.60
C MET A 439 -8.88 -4.07 -3.78
N LYS A 440 -8.79 -4.29 -2.47
CA LYS A 440 -9.89 -4.21 -1.51
C LYS A 440 -9.46 -3.43 -0.26
N ASN A 441 -10.36 -2.63 0.30
CA ASN A 441 -10.12 -1.88 1.54
C ASN A 441 -10.21 -2.75 2.81
N LEU A 442 -11.00 -3.82 2.79
CA LEU A 442 -11.19 -4.77 3.90
C LEU A 442 -10.52 -6.13 3.62
N ARG A 443 -10.39 -6.99 4.64
CA ARG A 443 -9.92 -8.37 4.50
C ARG A 443 -10.85 -9.16 3.56
N VAL A 444 -10.31 -10.01 2.69
CA VAL A 444 -11.12 -10.94 1.87
C VAL A 444 -11.83 -11.91 2.81
N CYS A 445 -13.10 -12.27 2.57
CA CYS A 445 -13.76 -13.33 3.35
C CYS A 445 -13.47 -14.74 2.78
N GLN A 446 -13.78 -15.79 3.55
CA GLN A 446 -13.57 -17.19 3.13
C GLN A 446 -14.27 -17.52 1.82
N ASP A 447 -15.51 -17.04 1.64
CA ASP A 447 -16.29 -17.29 0.43
C ASP A 447 -15.64 -16.65 -0.80
N CYS A 448 -15.29 -15.35 -0.74
CA CYS A 448 -14.55 -14.69 -1.82
C CYS A 448 -13.23 -15.38 -2.11
N HIS A 449 -12.44 -15.70 -1.09
CA HIS A 449 -11.15 -16.36 -1.27
C HIS A 449 -11.32 -17.72 -1.97
N THR A 450 -12.31 -18.51 -1.55
CA THR A 450 -12.63 -19.81 -2.16
C THR A 450 -13.10 -19.65 -3.60
N MET A 451 -14.02 -18.71 -3.86
CA MET A 451 -14.49 -18.40 -5.20
C MET A 451 -13.34 -18.00 -6.12
N MET A 452 -12.40 -17.15 -5.69
CA MET A 452 -11.25 -16.75 -6.52
C MET A 452 -10.35 -17.94 -6.89
N LYS A 453 -10.20 -18.93 -5.99
CA LYS A 453 -9.53 -20.20 -6.33
C LYS A 453 -10.27 -20.89 -7.48
N PHE A 454 -11.55 -21.17 -7.34
CA PHE A 454 -12.35 -21.81 -8.39
C PHE A 454 -12.31 -21.02 -9.70
N LEU A 455 -12.45 -19.71 -9.64
CA LEU A 455 -12.46 -18.85 -10.80
C LEU A 455 -11.13 -18.87 -11.55
N SER A 456 -9.99 -18.85 -10.84
CA SER A 456 -8.66 -18.96 -11.45
C SER A 456 -8.47 -20.27 -12.22
N ARG A 457 -9.10 -21.36 -11.75
CA ARG A 457 -9.09 -22.68 -12.42
C ARG A 457 -10.02 -22.70 -13.62
N VAL A 458 -11.24 -22.17 -13.48
CA VAL A 458 -12.28 -22.16 -14.52
C VAL A 458 -11.89 -21.28 -15.72
N GLU A 459 -11.33 -20.11 -15.44
CA GLU A 459 -10.91 -19.15 -16.47
C GLU A 459 -9.47 -19.38 -16.94
N LYS A 460 -8.74 -20.33 -16.32
CA LYS A 460 -7.31 -20.60 -16.57
C LYS A 460 -6.47 -19.32 -16.55
N ARG A 461 -6.77 -18.46 -15.58
CA ARG A 461 -6.29 -17.08 -15.53
C ARG A 461 -5.86 -16.74 -14.12
N GLU A 462 -4.70 -16.10 -14.02
CA GLU A 462 -4.21 -15.59 -12.75
C GLU A 462 -5.10 -14.43 -12.27
N ILE A 463 -5.56 -14.53 -11.03
CA ILE A 463 -6.29 -13.47 -10.32
C ILE A 463 -5.42 -13.04 -9.15
N ILE A 464 -5.15 -11.75 -9.03
CA ILE A 464 -4.37 -11.19 -7.94
C ILE A 464 -5.28 -10.23 -7.18
N LEU A 465 -5.57 -10.57 -5.93
CA LEU A 465 -6.42 -9.79 -5.04
C LEU A 465 -5.60 -9.31 -3.85
N ARG A 466 -5.53 -8.00 -3.64
CA ARG A 466 -4.93 -7.41 -2.45
C ARG A 466 -6.01 -7.00 -1.48
N ASP A 467 -5.96 -7.51 -0.26
CA ASP A 467 -6.78 -7.01 0.83
C ASP A 467 -6.03 -6.02 1.72
N SER A 468 -6.62 -5.63 2.84
CA SER A 468 -5.98 -4.71 3.79
C SER A 468 -4.64 -5.19 4.34
N ILE A 469 -4.33 -6.49 4.24
CA ILE A 469 -3.20 -7.15 4.90
C ILE A 469 -2.15 -7.62 3.88
N ARG A 470 -2.56 -8.21 2.75
CA ARG A 470 -1.63 -8.87 1.81
C ARG A 470 -2.20 -9.11 0.42
N PHE A 471 -1.34 -9.60 -0.47
CA PHE A 471 -1.71 -10.10 -1.79
C PHE A 471 -1.98 -11.60 -1.77
N HIS A 472 -3.08 -11.98 -2.42
CA HIS A 472 -3.47 -13.34 -2.73
C HIS A 472 -3.31 -13.56 -4.23
N HIS A 473 -2.42 -14.48 -4.63
CA HIS A 473 -2.22 -14.86 -6.03
C HIS A 473 -2.93 -16.18 -6.27
N PHE A 474 -4.04 -16.13 -6.99
CA PHE A 474 -4.83 -17.30 -7.34
C PHE A 474 -4.41 -17.84 -8.70
N ARG A 475 -3.95 -19.08 -8.73
CA ARG A 475 -3.51 -19.78 -9.94
C ARG A 475 -3.99 -21.22 -9.90
N GLU A 476 -4.71 -21.62 -10.93
CA GLU A 476 -5.14 -23.02 -11.14
C GLU A 476 -5.86 -23.65 -9.93
N GLY A 477 -6.59 -22.85 -9.15
CA GLY A 477 -7.31 -23.36 -7.97
C GLY A 477 -6.54 -23.27 -6.65
N THR A 478 -5.31 -22.76 -6.67
CA THR A 478 -4.48 -22.56 -5.47
C THR A 478 -4.30 -21.07 -5.19
N CYS A 479 -3.97 -20.73 -3.94
CA CYS A 479 -3.61 -19.37 -3.54
C CYS A 479 -2.18 -19.33 -2.98
N SER A 480 -1.43 -18.25 -3.23
CA SER A 480 -0.08 -18.03 -2.69
C SER A 480 0.02 -18.08 -1.17
N CYS A 481 -1.10 -17.98 -0.46
CA CYS A 481 -1.12 -18.10 0.99
C CYS A 481 -1.19 -19.53 1.53
N GLY A 482 -1.39 -20.53 0.68
CA GLY A 482 -1.55 -21.93 1.11
C GLY A 482 -2.75 -22.16 2.02
N ASP A 483 -3.82 -21.36 1.88
CA ASP A 483 -5.00 -21.35 2.76
C ASP A 483 -4.72 -21.03 4.23
N TYR A 484 -3.52 -20.53 4.53
CA TYR A 484 -3.17 -19.96 5.83
C TYR A 484 -3.41 -18.44 5.79
N TRP A 485 -4.63 -18.00 6.12
CA TRP A 485 -5.07 -16.65 5.79
C TRP A 485 -5.80 -15.87 6.85
#